data_AF-A0A136LNV7-F1
#
_entry.id   AF-A0A136LNV7-F1
#
_cell.length_a   1.000
_cell.length_b   1.000
_cell.length_c   1.000
_cell.angle_alpha   90.00
_cell.angle_beta   90.00
_cell.angle_gamma   90.00
#
_symmetry.space_group_name_H-M   'P 1'
#
loop_
_entity.id
_entity.type
_entity.pdbx_description
1 polymer ?
#
loop_
_entity_poly.entity_id
_entity_poly.type
_entity_poly.pdbx_seq_one_letter_code
_entity_poly.pdbx_strand_id
1 'polypeptide(L)'
;VERNQKPSLRIRDCAQELGVSEAELLATTVGDYTIKLEGDWTKLVERLPDLGRVMSLTRNEGCVLEHKGPFQKVEIMGPPAHRMATVIGPIETRVFLRPGNLVLLFASKLHMGYSKAFRFLMKPVML
;
A
#
# COMPACT_ATOMS: atom_id res chain seq x y z
N VAL A 1 19.92 8.31 -7.76
CA VAL A 1 19.54 9.43 -6.86
C VAL A 1 19.51 8.88 -5.45
N GLU A 2 20.52 9.18 -4.63
CA GLU A 2 20.55 8.75 -3.23
C GLU A 2 19.56 9.59 -2.43
N ARG A 3 18.84 8.96 -1.47
CA ARG A 3 17.85 9.61 -0.59
C ARG A 3 18.40 10.86 0.12
N ASN A 4 19.72 10.94 0.28
CA ASN A 4 20.44 12.05 0.91
C ASN A 4 20.47 13.34 0.08
N GLN A 5 20.21 13.30 -1.22
CA GLN A 5 20.23 14.50 -2.06
C GLN A 5 18.90 15.27 -2.07
N LYS A 6 17.78 14.60 -1.79
CA LYS A 6 16.43 15.18 -1.78
C LYS A 6 15.54 14.52 -0.71
N PRO A 7 15.80 14.78 0.60
CA PRO A 7 15.17 14.04 1.70
C PRO A 7 13.64 14.26 1.81
N SER A 8 13.10 15.31 1.20
CA SER A 8 11.66 15.61 1.18
C SER A 8 10.89 14.96 0.03
N LEU A 9 11.57 14.38 -0.98
CA LEU A 9 10.88 13.75 -2.10
C LEU A 9 10.13 12.50 -1.63
N ARG A 10 8.88 12.36 -2.10
CA ARG A 10 8.12 11.12 -1.89
C ARG A 10 8.71 10.04 -2.80
N ILE A 11 8.63 8.80 -2.36
CA ILE A 11 9.23 7.66 -3.09
C ILE A 11 8.68 7.48 -4.52
N ARG A 12 7.44 7.87 -4.80
CA ARG A 12 6.90 7.93 -6.18
C ARG A 12 7.65 8.92 -7.06
N ASP A 13 7.90 10.12 -6.55
CA ASP A 13 8.54 11.18 -7.31
C ASP A 13 9.99 10.76 -7.61
N CYS A 14 10.66 10.12 -6.63
CA CYS A 14 11.95 9.47 -6.86
C CYS A 14 11.88 8.37 -7.94
N ALA A 15 10.84 7.51 -7.91
CA ALA A 15 10.67 6.46 -8.91
C ALA A 15 10.47 7.04 -10.31
N GLN A 16 9.68 8.12 -10.42
CA GLN A 16 9.45 8.85 -11.66
C GLN A 16 10.74 9.49 -12.20
N GLU A 17 11.54 10.16 -11.36
CA GLU A 17 12.86 10.70 -11.75
C GLU A 17 13.82 9.61 -12.24
N LEU A 18 13.70 8.39 -11.71
CA LEU A 18 14.53 7.24 -12.07
C LEU A 18 13.98 6.43 -13.26
N GLY A 19 12.78 6.75 -13.77
CA GLY A 19 12.14 6.02 -14.86
C GLY A 19 11.73 4.58 -14.49
N VAL A 20 11.49 4.30 -13.21
CA VAL A 20 11.06 2.98 -12.69
C VAL A 20 9.71 3.09 -11.99
N SER A 21 9.04 1.96 -11.78
CA SER A 21 7.84 1.93 -10.95
C SER A 21 8.17 2.10 -9.47
N GLU A 22 7.21 2.64 -8.71
CA GLU A 22 7.35 2.77 -7.26
C GLU A 22 7.53 1.40 -6.57
N ALA A 23 6.98 0.33 -7.15
CA ALA A 23 7.14 -1.04 -6.67
C ALA A 23 8.57 -1.55 -6.88
N GLU A 24 9.16 -1.31 -8.04
CA GLU A 24 10.55 -1.68 -8.32
C GLU A 24 11.51 -0.92 -7.40
N LEU A 25 11.30 0.39 -7.22
CA LEU A 25 12.14 1.17 -6.31
C LEU A 25 12.04 0.66 -4.87
N LEU A 26 10.84 0.34 -4.39
CA LEU A 26 10.67 -0.25 -3.05
C LEU A 26 11.26 -1.65 -2.93
N ALA A 27 11.20 -2.47 -3.99
CA ALA A 27 11.76 -3.81 -3.98
C ALA A 27 13.28 -3.82 -3.71
N THR A 28 14.01 -2.77 -4.13
CA THR A 28 15.44 -2.62 -3.83
C THR A 28 15.77 -2.45 -2.34
N THR A 29 14.75 -2.14 -1.52
CA THR A 29 14.91 -1.88 -0.08
C THR A 29 14.45 -3.06 0.78
N VAL A 30 14.02 -4.16 0.13
CA VAL A 30 13.62 -5.39 0.82
C VAL A 30 14.83 -6.00 1.54
N GLY A 31 14.67 -6.31 2.82
CA GLY A 31 15.74 -6.84 3.68
C GLY A 31 16.54 -5.78 4.45
N ASP A 32 16.43 -4.49 4.11
CA ASP A 32 16.98 -3.38 4.93
C ASP A 32 15.88 -2.84 5.86
N TYR A 33 14.91 -2.13 5.29
CA TYR A 33 13.78 -1.58 6.03
C TYR A 33 12.43 -1.97 5.42
N THR A 34 12.42 -2.71 4.32
CA THR A 34 11.17 -3.19 3.71
C THR A 34 11.06 -4.70 3.85
N ILE A 35 9.87 -5.18 4.13
CA ILE A 35 9.50 -6.59 4.16
C ILE A 35 8.44 -6.79 3.09
N LYS A 36 8.69 -7.72 2.17
CA LYS A 36 7.67 -8.16 1.22
C LYS A 36 6.71 -9.12 1.93
N LEU A 37 5.43 -8.77 1.93
CA LEU A 37 4.39 -9.67 2.42
C LEU A 37 4.00 -10.62 1.30
N GLU A 38 3.70 -11.87 1.66
CA GLU A 38 3.23 -12.91 0.75
C GLU A 38 2.08 -13.67 1.44
N GLY A 39 1.20 -14.30 0.67
CA GLY A 39 0.11 -15.12 1.19
C GLY A 39 -1.25 -14.78 0.58
N ASP A 40 -2.31 -15.20 1.29
CA ASP A 40 -3.68 -14.97 0.86
C ASP A 40 -4.11 -13.52 1.19
N TRP A 41 -4.15 -12.70 0.15
CA TRP A 41 -4.54 -11.29 0.26
C TRP A 41 -5.95 -11.09 0.81
N THR A 42 -6.84 -12.06 0.57
CA THR A 42 -8.18 -12.08 1.15
C THR A 42 -8.09 -12.03 2.67
N LYS A 43 -7.32 -12.97 3.25
CA LYS A 43 -7.14 -13.09 4.70
C LYS A 43 -6.42 -11.88 5.28
N LEU A 44 -5.51 -11.27 4.54
CA LEU A 44 -4.84 -10.05 4.99
C LEU A 44 -5.81 -8.88 5.05
N VAL A 45 -6.65 -8.71 4.02
CA VAL A 45 -7.66 -7.64 3.98
C VAL A 45 -8.71 -7.83 5.08
N GLU A 46 -9.14 -9.07 5.35
CA GLU A 46 -10.04 -9.39 6.49
C GLU A 46 -9.48 -8.94 7.84
N ARG A 47 -8.14 -8.89 7.97
CA ARG A 47 -7.44 -8.52 9.21
C ARG A 47 -7.08 -7.04 9.31
N LEU A 48 -7.49 -6.21 8.36
CA LEU A 48 -7.28 -4.76 8.45
C LEU A 48 -7.80 -4.14 9.77
N PRO A 49 -8.93 -4.57 10.36
CA PRO A 49 -9.38 -4.04 11.65
C PRO A 49 -8.40 -4.25 12.81
N ASP A 50 -7.53 -5.28 12.75
CA ASP A 50 -6.51 -5.57 13.77
C ASP A 50 -5.49 -4.43 13.92
N LEU A 51 -5.35 -3.58 12.90
CA LEU A 51 -4.40 -2.46 12.90
C LEU A 51 -4.83 -1.30 13.81
N GLY A 52 -6.08 -1.26 14.27
CA GLY A 52 -6.62 -0.15 15.06
C GLY A 52 -6.64 1.15 14.26
N ARG A 53 -6.35 2.29 14.92
CA ARG A 53 -6.38 3.61 14.27
C ARG A 53 -5.16 3.81 13.38
N VAL A 54 -5.40 3.95 12.07
CA VAL A 54 -4.37 4.22 11.06
C VAL A 54 -4.66 5.49 10.28
N MET A 55 -3.73 5.87 9.42
CA MET A 55 -3.98 6.78 8.31
C MET A 55 -3.93 5.96 7.02
N SER A 56 -5.05 5.91 6.30
CA SER A 56 -5.14 5.31 4.97
C SER A 56 -4.92 6.38 3.91
N LEU A 57 -4.02 6.09 2.97
CA LEU A 57 -3.69 6.96 1.85
C LEU A 57 -3.95 6.21 0.54
N THR A 58 -4.90 6.71 -0.25
CA THR A 58 -5.20 6.23 -1.60
C THR A 58 -4.95 7.36 -2.58
N ARG A 59 -4.32 7.08 -3.72
CA ARG A 59 -4.02 8.14 -4.69
C ARG A 59 -3.97 7.65 -6.12
N ASN A 60 -4.13 8.58 -7.04
CA ASN A 60 -3.82 8.44 -8.47
C ASN A 60 -2.92 9.64 -8.90
N GLU A 61 -2.86 9.97 -10.18
CA GLU A 61 -2.12 11.15 -10.66
C GLU A 61 -2.79 12.49 -10.27
N GLY A 62 -4.12 12.54 -10.23
CA GLY A 62 -4.87 13.79 -10.02
C GLY A 62 -5.33 14.05 -8.59
N CYS A 63 -5.26 13.06 -7.70
CA CYS A 63 -5.82 13.17 -6.35
C CYS A 63 -5.09 12.29 -5.33
N VAL A 64 -5.00 12.79 -4.10
CA VAL A 64 -4.58 12.05 -2.91
C VAL A 64 -5.71 12.15 -1.88
N LEU A 65 -6.18 11.00 -1.42
CA LEU A 65 -7.18 10.87 -0.36
C LEU A 65 -6.50 10.33 0.89
N GLU A 66 -6.60 11.08 1.99
CA GLU A 66 -6.04 10.72 3.30
C GLU A 66 -7.15 10.67 4.36
N HIS A 67 -7.37 9.49 4.95
CA HIS A 67 -8.42 9.28 5.95
C HIS A 67 -7.81 8.68 7.22
N LYS A 68 -8.17 9.20 8.40
CA LYS A 68 -7.67 8.72 9.70
C LYS A 68 -8.77 8.02 10.47
N GLY A 69 -8.54 6.76 10.80
CA GLY A 69 -9.49 5.96 11.57
C GLY A 69 -9.16 4.48 11.54
N PRO A 70 -9.97 3.65 12.22
CA PRO A 70 -9.91 2.21 12.09
C PRO A 70 -10.59 1.73 10.80
N PHE A 71 -10.08 0.64 10.25
CA PHE A 71 -10.85 -0.21 9.34
C PHE A 71 -11.88 -0.99 10.16
N GLN A 72 -13.11 -1.11 9.66
CA GLN A 72 -14.19 -1.75 10.42
C GLN A 72 -14.87 -2.84 9.60
N LYS A 73 -16.00 -2.54 8.96
CA LYS A 73 -16.83 -3.55 8.28
C LYS A 73 -16.16 -3.97 6.98
N VAL A 74 -15.30 -4.98 7.06
CA VAL A 74 -14.65 -5.60 5.90
C VAL A 74 -15.50 -6.77 5.43
N GLU A 75 -16.00 -6.71 4.20
CA GLU A 75 -16.73 -7.81 3.56
C GLU A 75 -16.07 -8.16 2.24
N ILE A 76 -15.94 -9.45 1.95
CA ILE A 76 -15.33 -9.94 0.72
C ILE A 76 -16.36 -10.66 -0.12
N MET A 77 -16.40 -10.31 -1.41
CA MET A 77 -17.37 -10.82 -2.38
C MET A 77 -16.70 -11.12 -3.73
N GLY A 78 -17.41 -11.87 -4.57
CA GLY A 78 -16.96 -12.26 -5.91
C GLY A 78 -16.27 -13.64 -5.96
N PRO A 79 -16.05 -14.16 -7.18
CA PRO A 79 -15.42 -15.46 -7.38
C PRO A 79 -13.93 -15.42 -7.01
N PRO A 80 -13.28 -16.57 -6.73
CA PRO A 80 -11.86 -16.62 -6.35
C PRO A 80 -10.89 -15.89 -7.30
N ALA A 81 -11.18 -15.86 -8.60
CA ALA A 81 -10.36 -15.17 -9.61
C ALA A 81 -10.50 -13.63 -9.59
N HIS A 82 -11.59 -13.11 -9.03
CA HIS A 82 -11.95 -11.68 -9.04
C HIS A 82 -12.63 -11.30 -7.72
N ARG A 83 -11.89 -11.34 -6.61
CA ARG A 83 -12.43 -10.93 -5.31
C ARG A 83 -12.42 -9.41 -5.18
N MET A 84 -13.42 -8.88 -4.51
CA MET A 84 -13.51 -7.49 -4.11
C MET A 84 -13.79 -7.43 -2.62
N ALA A 85 -13.10 -6.55 -1.90
CA ALA A 85 -13.42 -6.23 -0.52
C ALA A 85 -14.08 -4.85 -0.44
N THR A 86 -15.17 -4.74 0.31
CA THR A 86 -15.72 -3.47 0.78
C THR A 86 -15.20 -3.24 2.20
N VAL A 87 -14.75 -2.02 2.48
CA VAL A 87 -14.40 -1.58 3.83
C VAL A 87 -15.22 -0.35 4.15
N ILE A 88 -16.10 -0.46 5.16
CA ILE A 88 -17.03 0.61 5.54
C ILE A 88 -16.79 1.01 7.00
N GLY A 89 -16.66 2.32 7.24
CA GLY A 89 -16.36 2.91 8.53
C GLY A 89 -15.68 4.29 8.37
N PRO A 90 -14.88 4.74 9.36
CA PRO A 90 -14.12 5.98 9.25
C PRO A 90 -13.16 6.03 8.04
N ILE A 91 -12.68 4.86 7.62
CA ILE A 91 -12.03 4.68 6.33
C ILE A 91 -12.98 3.90 5.43
N GLU A 92 -13.36 4.51 4.30
CA GLU A 92 -14.15 3.87 3.27
C GLU A 92 -13.27 3.55 2.05
N THR A 93 -13.13 2.27 1.71
CA THR A 93 -12.36 1.86 0.53
C THR A 93 -12.86 0.56 -0.07
N ARG A 94 -12.67 0.40 -1.37
CA ARG A 94 -13.03 -0.78 -2.14
C ARG A 94 -11.73 -1.36 -2.70
N VAL A 95 -11.40 -2.59 -2.34
CA VAL A 95 -10.13 -3.24 -2.70
C VAL A 95 -10.42 -4.32 -3.74
N PHE A 96 -9.85 -4.19 -4.93
CA PHE A 96 -10.01 -5.15 -6.00
C PHE A 96 -8.83 -6.13 -6.01
N LEU A 97 -9.06 -7.35 -5.55
CA LEU A 97 -8.06 -8.41 -5.41
C LEU A 97 -8.00 -9.21 -6.72
N ARG A 98 -7.07 -8.83 -7.60
CA ARG A 98 -6.77 -9.54 -8.84
C ARG A 98 -5.44 -10.28 -8.76
N PRO A 99 -5.33 -11.51 -9.30
CA PRO A 99 -4.06 -12.21 -9.42
C PRO A 99 -3.00 -11.33 -10.10
N GLY A 100 -1.81 -11.23 -9.50
CA GLY A 100 -0.66 -10.47 -10.05
C GLY A 100 -0.69 -8.94 -9.88
N ASN A 101 -1.76 -8.38 -9.31
CA ASN A 101 -1.93 -6.92 -9.15
C ASN A 101 -1.62 -6.40 -7.76
N LEU A 102 -1.22 -7.24 -6.80
CA LEU A 102 -0.98 -6.78 -5.44
C LEU A 102 0.41 -7.20 -4.95
N VAL A 103 1.26 -6.20 -4.74
CA VAL A 103 2.49 -6.35 -3.95
C VAL A 103 2.28 -5.55 -2.68
N LEU A 104 2.27 -6.24 -1.54
CA LEU A 104 2.26 -5.63 -0.23
C LEU A 104 3.69 -5.53 0.30
N LEU A 105 4.11 -4.30 0.54
CA LEU A 105 5.41 -4.01 1.14
C LEU A 105 5.16 -3.32 2.47
N PHE A 106 5.73 -3.88 3.54
CA PHE A 106 5.81 -3.25 4.84
C PHE A 106 7.13 -2.50 4.92
N ALA A 107 7.12 -1.20 5.20
CA ALA A 107 8.35 -0.41 5.35
C ALA A 107 8.49 0.13 6.78
N SER A 108 9.69 0.03 7.36
CA SER A 108 10.10 0.53 8.67
C SER A 108 11.57 0.97 8.70
N LYS A 109 11.88 2.29 8.74
CA LYS A 109 13.26 2.74 9.03
C LYS A 109 13.29 3.72 10.22
N LEU A 110 14.20 3.48 11.17
CA LEU A 110 14.38 4.22 12.42
C LEU A 110 15.63 5.11 12.40
N HIS A 111 15.47 6.37 12.87
CA HIS A 111 16.50 7.05 13.65
C HIS A 111 15.94 8.09 14.64
N MET A 112 14.73 8.67 14.43
CA MET A 112 14.17 9.71 15.34
C MET A 112 12.62 9.81 15.43
N GLY A 113 11.87 8.75 15.14
CA GLY A 113 10.39 8.77 15.29
C GLY A 113 9.69 7.73 14.41
N TYR A 114 8.72 7.02 14.98
CA TYR A 114 8.13 5.83 14.35
C TYR A 114 7.10 6.18 13.26
N SER A 115 7.26 5.60 12.07
CA SER A 115 6.12 5.34 11.18
C SER A 115 6.21 3.91 10.65
N LYS A 116 5.14 3.13 10.86
CA LYS A 116 4.92 1.84 10.22
C LYS A 116 3.90 2.06 9.12
N ALA A 117 4.21 1.66 7.89
CA ALA A 117 3.30 1.80 6.77
C ALA A 117 3.12 0.46 6.05
N PHE A 118 1.86 0.12 5.78
CA PHE A 118 1.49 -0.96 4.87
C PHE A 118 1.19 -0.34 3.51
N ARG A 119 1.89 -0.81 2.48
CA ARG A 119 1.77 -0.23 1.14
C ARG A 119 1.23 -1.24 0.15
N PHE A 120 0.06 -0.90 -0.41
CA PHE A 120 -0.59 -1.64 -1.47
C PHE A 120 -0.22 -1.01 -2.81
N LEU A 121 0.53 -1.74 -3.63
CA LEU A 121 0.92 -1.29 -4.96
C LEU A 121 0.18 -2.10 -6.00
N MET A 122 -0.62 -1.39 -6.79
CA MET A 122 -1.36 -1.95 -7.90
C MET A 122 -0.58 -1.80 -9.19
N LYS A 123 -0.56 -2.86 -10.02
CA LYS A 123 -0.10 -2.71 -11.40
C LYS A 123 -1.08 -1.81 -12.17
N PRO A 124 -0.57 -0.90 -13.01
CA PRO A 124 -1.43 -0.14 -13.91
C PRO A 124 -2.18 -1.12 -14.82
N VAL A 125 -3.49 -0.90 -14.96
CA VAL A 125 -4.28 -1.58 -15.98
C VAL A 125 -4.00 -0.82 -17.27
N MET A 126 -3.25 -1.42 -18.20
CA MET A 126 -3.33 -0.95 -19.58
C MET A 126 -4.72 -1.32 -20.09
N LEU A 127 -5.51 -0.30 -20.43
CA LEU A 127 -6.75 -0.44 -21.20
C LEU A 127 -6.41 -0.78 -22.65
#